data_AF-A0A534S8Q3-F1
#
_entry.id   AF-A0A534S8Q3-F1
#
_cell.length_a   1.000
_cell.length_b   1.000
_cell.length_c   1.000
_cell.angle_alpha   90.00
_cell.angle_beta   90.00
_cell.angle_gamma   90.00
#
_symmetry.space_group_name_H-M   'P 1'
#
loop_
_entity.id
_entity.type
_entity.pdbx_description
1 polymer ?
#
loop_
_entity_poly.entity_id
_entity_poly.type
_entity_poly.pdbx_seq_one_letter_code
_entity_poly.pdbx_strand_id
1 'polypeptide(L)'
;MSWRQLCRQFRKTRAAEISLYLIVVFIVTAVLAEAFSPYDPFTLGDDTLLGPSAGHWMGTDDLGRDTLSRVIYGARVPLLVGFLATATSMLLGILIGSFSGYFGGRTDVILMRATEYVLVVPRFFLALLVVAMLGTGVMKIVLVIGLLGWPEVARVVRGRVYISRAGDSLGSRTELSGFGRFQSDQLGITSERGSGTHRRIRLAGGFSRHGAVVARTLRQSFRRRY
;
A
#
# COMPACT_ATOMS: atom_id res chain seq x y z
N MET A 1 3.76 -12.98 -5.61
CA MET A 1 3.77 -13.29 -4.16
C MET A 1 2.78 -14.43 -3.92
N SER A 2 3.21 -15.61 -3.47
CA SER A 2 2.27 -16.75 -3.35
C SER A 2 1.40 -16.60 -2.10
N TRP A 3 0.12 -17.01 -2.16
CA TRP A 3 -0.82 -16.90 -1.04
C TRP A 3 -0.27 -17.52 0.26
N ARG A 4 0.49 -18.61 0.13
CA ARG A 4 1.17 -19.28 1.25
C ARG A 4 2.24 -18.42 1.91
N GLN A 5 2.95 -17.57 1.15
CA GLN A 5 3.97 -16.66 1.68
C GLN A 5 3.33 -15.50 2.45
N LEU A 6 2.17 -15.01 1.98
CA LEU A 6 1.38 -13.98 2.67
C LEU A 6 0.95 -14.49 4.04
N CYS A 7 0.25 -15.63 4.10
CA CYS A 7 -0.18 -16.22 5.37
C CYS A 7 0.99 -16.48 6.33
N ARG A 8 2.16 -16.88 5.82
CA ARG A 8 3.36 -17.11 6.64
C ARG A 8 4.00 -15.83 7.16
N GLN A 9 3.85 -14.70 6.47
CA GLN A 9 4.30 -13.39 6.96
C GLN A 9 3.35 -12.80 7.99
N PHE A 10 2.04 -12.96 7.79
CA PHE A 10 1.02 -12.51 8.76
C PHE A 10 1.17 -13.21 10.12
N ARG A 11 1.47 -14.52 10.13
CA ARG A 11 1.67 -15.29 11.37
C ARG A 11 3.01 -15.03 12.09
N LYS A 12 3.88 -14.18 11.53
CA LYS A 12 5.17 -13.84 12.17
C LYS A 12 5.06 -12.64 13.12
N THR A 13 4.00 -11.84 12.99
CA THR A 13 3.78 -10.65 13.83
C THR A 13 2.52 -10.83 14.66
N ARG A 14 2.68 -10.96 15.99
CA ARG A 14 1.55 -11.10 16.95
C ARG A 14 0.49 -10.01 16.74
N ALA A 15 0.91 -8.79 16.41
CA ALA A 15 0.01 -7.68 16.13
C ALA A 15 -0.92 -7.96 14.93
N ALA A 16 -0.40 -8.54 13.84
CA ALA A 16 -1.20 -8.82 12.64
C ALA A 16 -2.20 -9.96 12.88
N GLU A 17 -1.82 -10.97 13.66
CA GLU A 17 -2.73 -12.04 14.08
C GLU A 17 -3.86 -11.49 14.96
N ILE A 18 -3.55 -10.63 15.94
CA ILE A 18 -4.55 -10.01 16.82
C ILE A 18 -5.52 -9.14 16.03
N SER A 19 -5.02 -8.29 15.12
CA SER A 19 -5.89 -7.45 14.29
C SER A 19 -6.80 -8.28 13.39
N LEU A 20 -6.29 -9.37 12.79
CA LEU A 20 -7.09 -10.26 11.96
C LEU A 20 -8.19 -10.94 12.78
N TYR A 21 -7.84 -11.49 13.94
CA TYR A 21 -8.81 -12.12 14.84
C TYR A 21 -9.91 -11.14 15.25
N LEU A 22 -9.55 -9.92 15.67
CA LEU A 22 -10.52 -8.89 16.04
C LEU A 22 -11.46 -8.53 14.88
N ILE A 23 -10.93 -8.29 13.68
CA ILE A 23 -11.75 -7.96 12.51
C ILE A 23 -12.73 -9.10 12.20
N VAL A 24 -12.28 -10.35 12.25
CA VAL A 24 -13.13 -11.52 12.01
C VAL A 24 -14.25 -11.59 13.05
N VAL A 25 -13.95 -11.42 14.33
CA VAL A 25 -14.96 -11.39 15.39
C VAL A 25 -16.00 -10.30 15.14
N PHE A 26 -15.58 -9.06 14.84
CA PHE A 26 -16.52 -7.97 14.56
C PHE A 26 -17.40 -8.24 13.34
N ILE A 27 -16.83 -8.78 12.26
CA ILE A 27 -17.60 -9.14 11.06
C ILE A 27 -18.61 -10.22 11.38
N VAL A 28 -18.21 -11.28 12.09
CA VAL A 28 -19.11 -12.38 12.48
C VAL A 28 -20.25 -11.85 13.35
N THR A 29 -19.95 -11.06 14.39
CA THR A 29 -20.96 -10.46 15.27
C THR A 29 -21.93 -9.56 14.50
N ALA A 30 -21.43 -8.76 13.55
CA ALA A 30 -22.29 -7.86 12.77
C ALA A 30 -23.16 -8.61 11.74
N VAL A 31 -22.62 -9.61 11.05
CA VAL A 31 -23.37 -10.41 10.08
C VAL A 31 -24.42 -11.25 10.79
N LEU A 32 -24.02 -11.96 11.85
CA LEU A 32 -24.89 -12.80 12.66
C LEU A 32 -25.61 -12.01 13.77
N ALA A 33 -25.71 -10.68 13.65
CA ALA A 33 -26.32 -9.84 14.67
C ALA A 33 -27.75 -10.29 15.02
N GLU A 34 -28.55 -10.69 14.03
CA GLU A 34 -29.90 -11.23 14.26
C GLU A 34 -29.92 -12.54 15.04
N ALA A 35 -28.85 -13.34 14.97
CA ALA A 35 -28.74 -14.59 15.74
C ALA A 35 -28.12 -14.37 17.14
N PHE A 36 -27.29 -13.32 17.30
CA PHE A 36 -26.61 -13.00 18.57
C PHE A 36 -27.38 -12.01 19.45
N SER A 37 -28.34 -11.28 18.88
CA SER A 37 -29.16 -10.31 19.62
C SER A 37 -30.17 -11.02 20.50
N PRO A 38 -30.14 -10.85 21.84
CA PRO A 38 -31.12 -11.49 22.72
C PRO A 38 -32.54 -10.94 22.54
N TYR A 39 -32.65 -9.66 22.17
CA TYR A 39 -33.92 -8.96 21.97
C TYR A 39 -33.94 -8.23 20.62
N ASP A 40 -35.13 -7.80 20.18
CA ASP A 40 -35.24 -6.92 19.02
C ASP A 40 -34.66 -5.54 19.36
N PRO A 41 -33.65 -5.04 18.62
CA PRO A 41 -33.00 -3.76 18.91
C PRO A 41 -33.91 -2.54 18.69
N PHE A 42 -35.08 -2.70 18.06
CA PHE A 42 -36.01 -1.60 17.76
C PHE A 42 -37.25 -1.57 18.64
N THR A 43 -37.56 -2.66 19.35
CA THR A 43 -38.75 -2.73 20.22
C THR A 43 -38.61 -1.80 21.41
N LEU A 44 -39.56 -0.88 21.53
CA LEU A 44 -39.72 -0.02 22.70
C LEU A 44 -40.22 -0.87 23.87
N GLY A 45 -39.65 -0.65 25.05
CA GLY A 45 -40.07 -1.28 26.30
C GLY A 45 -40.54 -0.24 27.31
N ASP A 46 -41.34 -0.67 28.29
CA ASP A 46 -41.78 0.19 29.40
C ASP A 46 -40.65 0.44 30.42
N ASP A 47 -39.66 -0.45 30.43
CA ASP A 47 -38.54 -0.45 31.36
C ASP A 47 -37.40 0.45 30.87
N THR A 48 -37.51 1.76 31.06
CA THR A 48 -36.50 2.74 30.65
C THR A 48 -35.35 2.86 31.65
N LEU A 49 -34.11 3.06 31.14
CA LEU A 49 -32.92 3.36 31.95
C LEU A 49 -32.62 2.32 33.05
N LEU A 50 -32.90 1.05 32.80
CA LEU A 50 -32.52 -0.03 33.71
C LEU A 50 -31.00 -0.25 33.67
N GLY A 51 -30.43 -0.54 34.84
CA GLY A 51 -29.06 -1.03 34.96
C GLY A 51 -28.89 -2.47 34.43
N PRO A 52 -27.65 -2.95 34.35
CA PRO A 52 -27.35 -4.34 33.96
C PRO A 52 -28.09 -5.36 34.82
N SER A 53 -28.78 -6.30 34.19
CA SER A 53 -29.56 -7.36 34.85
C SER A 53 -29.54 -8.66 34.03
N ALA A 54 -30.04 -9.76 34.61
CA ALA A 54 -30.12 -11.05 33.91
C ALA A 54 -31.07 -11.00 32.69
N GLY A 55 -32.08 -10.13 32.73
CA GLY A 55 -32.96 -9.85 31.58
C GLY A 55 -32.26 -8.95 30.56
N HIS A 56 -31.65 -7.85 31.00
CA HIS A 56 -30.93 -6.92 30.12
C HIS A 56 -29.46 -6.85 30.51
N TRP A 57 -28.60 -7.62 29.83
CA TRP A 57 -27.19 -7.78 30.24
C TRP A 57 -26.40 -6.47 30.30
N MET A 58 -26.75 -5.50 29.45
CA MET A 58 -26.17 -4.14 29.46
C MET A 58 -27.17 -3.08 29.89
N GLY A 59 -28.36 -3.47 30.39
CA GLY A 59 -29.45 -2.56 30.72
C GLY A 59 -30.21 -2.05 29.49
N THR A 60 -31.13 -1.13 29.74
CA THR A 60 -31.98 -0.51 28.71
C THR A 60 -31.64 0.95 28.48
N ASP A 61 -31.95 1.45 27.28
CA ASP A 61 -31.77 2.86 26.93
C ASP A 61 -32.93 3.74 27.45
N ASP A 62 -32.89 5.02 27.09
CA ASP A 62 -33.91 6.04 27.39
C ASP A 62 -35.29 5.73 26.78
N LEU A 63 -35.36 4.77 25.86
CA LEU A 63 -36.55 4.32 25.16
C LEU A 63 -36.94 2.88 25.55
N GLY A 64 -36.32 2.32 26.59
CA GLY A 64 -36.58 0.97 27.09
C GLY A 64 -36.09 -0.15 26.17
N ARG A 65 -35.21 0.13 25.22
CA ARG A 65 -34.65 -0.87 24.30
C ARG A 65 -33.42 -1.53 24.92
N ASP A 66 -33.21 -2.80 24.61
CA ASP A 66 -32.04 -3.54 25.09
C ASP A 66 -30.72 -2.99 24.51
N THR A 67 -29.82 -2.54 25.38
CA THR A 67 -28.57 -1.89 24.97
C THR A 67 -27.60 -2.86 24.29
N LEU A 68 -27.52 -4.11 24.76
CA LEU A 68 -26.63 -5.11 24.19
C LEU A 68 -27.02 -5.42 22.74
N SER A 69 -28.31 -5.65 22.50
CA SER A 69 -28.92 -5.87 21.19
C SER A 69 -28.61 -4.71 20.24
N ARG A 70 -28.76 -3.46 20.70
CA ARG A 70 -28.40 -2.26 19.91
C ARG A 70 -26.91 -2.16 19.60
N VAL A 71 -26.02 -2.57 20.52
CA VAL A 71 -24.57 -2.56 20.27
C VAL A 71 -24.20 -3.59 19.21
N ILE A 72 -24.73 -4.81 19.31
CA ILE A 72 -24.51 -5.90 18.35
C ILE A 72 -25.03 -5.49 16.96
N TYR A 73 -26.26 -4.99 16.89
CA TYR A 73 -26.85 -4.54 15.63
C TYR A 73 -26.15 -3.30 15.06
N GLY A 74 -25.75 -2.38 15.94
CA GLY A 74 -25.02 -1.16 15.60
C GLY A 74 -23.63 -1.40 15.00
N ALA A 75 -23.04 -2.57 15.23
CA ALA A 75 -21.74 -2.93 14.66
C ALA A 75 -21.73 -2.97 13.11
N ARG A 76 -22.90 -3.16 12.47
CA ARG A 76 -23.04 -3.20 11.00
C ARG A 76 -22.66 -1.87 10.34
N VAL A 77 -23.04 -0.74 10.95
CA VAL A 77 -22.88 0.59 10.33
C VAL A 77 -21.41 0.99 10.22
N PRO A 78 -20.58 0.96 11.29
CA PRO A 78 -19.16 1.32 11.18
C PRO A 78 -18.38 0.39 10.24
N LEU A 79 -18.72 -0.90 10.18
CA LEU A 79 -18.08 -1.85 9.26
C LEU A 79 -18.37 -1.50 7.80
N LEU A 80 -19.64 -1.24 7.48
CA LEU A 80 -20.05 -0.84 6.13
C LEU A 80 -19.42 0.51 5.75
N VAL A 81 -19.45 1.48 6.67
CA VAL A 81 -18.86 2.81 6.45
C VAL A 81 -17.35 2.70 6.22
N GLY A 82 -16.64 1.99 7.11
CA GLY A 82 -15.20 1.80 7.01
C GLY A 82 -14.82 1.10 5.71
N PHE A 83 -15.50 0.00 5.37
CA PHE A 83 -15.22 -0.75 4.14
C PHE A 83 -15.43 0.09 2.88
N LEU A 84 -16.61 0.70 2.72
CA LEU A 84 -16.94 1.47 1.52
C LEU A 84 -16.11 2.76 1.40
N ALA A 85 -15.85 3.45 2.51
CA ALA A 85 -15.03 4.64 2.50
C ALA A 85 -13.57 4.32 2.14
N THR A 86 -13.01 3.25 2.73
CA THR A 86 -11.66 2.78 2.37
C THR A 86 -11.60 2.34 0.91
N ALA A 87 -12.58 1.59 0.41
CA ALA A 87 -12.63 1.19 -1.00
C ALA A 87 -12.66 2.40 -1.95
N THR A 88 -13.48 3.41 -1.63
CA THR A 88 -13.58 4.65 -2.41
C THR A 88 -12.28 5.44 -2.39
N SER A 89 -11.69 5.62 -1.19
CA SER A 89 -10.40 6.28 -1.01
C SER A 89 -9.28 5.55 -1.75
N MET A 90 -9.27 4.21 -1.69
CA MET A 90 -8.31 3.39 -2.41
C MET A 90 -8.45 3.54 -3.92
N LEU A 91 -9.68 3.50 -4.44
CA LEU A 91 -9.92 3.65 -5.87
C LEU A 91 -9.41 5.01 -6.37
N LEU A 92 -9.82 6.10 -5.71
CA LEU A 92 -9.37 7.46 -6.07
C LEU A 92 -7.85 7.61 -5.92
N GLY A 93 -7.30 7.16 -4.80
CA GLY A 93 -5.88 7.26 -4.49
C GLY A 93 -5.02 6.44 -5.44
N ILE A 94 -5.45 5.24 -5.81
CA ILE A 94 -4.75 4.40 -6.79
C ILE A 94 -4.76 5.07 -8.17
N LEU A 95 -5.90 5.61 -8.62
CA LEU A 95 -5.98 6.29 -9.91
C LEU A 95 -5.06 7.51 -9.95
N ILE A 96 -5.18 8.41 -8.97
CA ILE A 96 -4.41 9.67 -8.93
C ILE A 96 -2.92 9.38 -8.70
N GLY A 97 -2.60 8.51 -7.74
CA GLY A 97 -1.22 8.16 -7.40
C GLY A 97 -0.51 7.41 -8.53
N SER A 98 -1.20 6.51 -9.22
CA SER A 98 -0.62 5.81 -10.37
C SER A 98 -0.39 6.75 -11.54
N PHE A 99 -1.33 7.67 -11.80
CA PHE A 99 -1.18 8.67 -12.87
C PHE A 99 0.00 9.60 -12.59
N SER A 100 0.09 10.16 -11.37
CA SER A 100 1.21 11.05 -11.00
C SER A 100 2.55 10.30 -11.02
N GLY A 101 2.61 9.08 -10.48
CA GLY A 101 3.84 8.27 -10.45
C GLY A 101 4.28 7.77 -11.83
N TYR A 102 3.33 7.49 -12.73
CA TYR A 102 3.64 7.00 -14.08
C TYR A 102 4.15 8.12 -14.99
N PHE A 103 3.46 9.25 -15.07
CA PHE A 103 3.84 10.33 -15.99
C PHE A 103 5.04 11.14 -15.48
N GLY A 104 5.14 11.37 -14.16
CA GLY A 104 6.18 12.19 -13.57
C GLY A 104 6.13 13.67 -14.01
N GLY A 105 7.18 14.43 -13.70
CA GLY A 105 7.36 15.79 -14.21
C GLY A 105 6.29 16.80 -13.73
N ARG A 106 5.72 17.57 -14.65
CA ARG A 106 4.76 18.66 -14.32
C ARG A 106 3.43 18.13 -13.79
N THR A 107 2.91 17.05 -14.38
CA THR A 107 1.66 16.40 -13.95
C THR A 107 1.76 15.96 -12.49
N ASP A 108 2.88 15.35 -12.16
CA ASP A 108 3.17 14.91 -10.80
C ASP A 108 3.19 16.07 -9.80
N VAL A 109 3.89 17.16 -10.14
CA VAL A 109 3.91 18.37 -9.30
C VAL A 109 2.51 18.92 -9.09
N ILE A 110 1.68 19.07 -10.14
CA ILE A 110 0.34 19.64 -10.02
C ILE A 110 -0.57 18.77 -9.13
N LEU A 111 -0.62 17.46 -9.38
CA LEU A 111 -1.44 16.52 -8.61
C LEU A 111 -1.02 16.48 -7.14
N MET A 112 0.28 16.57 -6.88
CA MET A 112 0.81 16.51 -5.52
C MET A 112 0.64 17.82 -4.77
N ARG A 113 0.66 18.96 -5.47
CA ARG A 113 0.22 20.25 -4.91
C ARG A 113 -1.24 20.23 -4.51
N ALA A 114 -2.13 19.70 -5.36
CA ALA A 114 -3.55 19.55 -5.02
C ALA A 114 -3.73 18.66 -3.77
N THR A 115 -2.98 17.56 -3.70
CA THR A 115 -2.94 16.65 -2.55
C THR A 115 -2.49 17.39 -1.28
N GLU A 116 -1.41 18.18 -1.35
CA GLU A 116 -0.90 18.98 -0.24
C GLU A 116 -1.93 19.99 0.28
N TYR A 117 -2.66 20.68 -0.60
CA TYR A 117 -3.69 21.63 -0.19
C TYR A 117 -4.82 20.98 0.62
N VAL A 118 -5.28 19.78 0.20
CA VAL A 118 -6.33 19.05 0.93
C VAL A 118 -5.84 18.63 2.33
N LEU A 119 -4.57 18.24 2.45
CA LEU A 119 -3.99 17.74 3.71
C LEU A 119 -3.65 18.82 4.72
N VAL A 120 -3.41 20.06 4.26
CA VAL A 120 -3.17 21.21 5.15
C VAL A 120 -4.42 21.56 5.94
N VAL A 121 -5.61 21.34 5.37
CA VAL A 121 -6.87 21.60 6.06
C VAL A 121 -7.17 20.45 7.01
N PRO A 122 -7.48 20.71 8.29
CA PRO A 122 -7.79 19.62 9.21
C PRO A 122 -9.05 18.88 8.77
N ARG A 123 -8.90 17.57 8.53
CA ARG A 123 -9.93 16.69 7.94
C ARG A 123 -11.30 16.77 8.61
N PHE A 124 -11.33 16.99 9.93
CA PHE A 124 -12.57 17.08 10.68
C PHE A 124 -13.39 18.31 10.27
N PHE A 125 -12.76 19.46 10.01
CA PHE A 125 -13.47 20.65 9.55
C PHE A 125 -14.05 20.47 8.16
N LEU A 126 -13.29 19.87 7.23
CA LEU A 126 -13.79 19.54 5.89
C LEU A 126 -14.99 18.58 5.98
N ALA A 127 -14.87 17.52 6.79
CA ALA A 127 -15.96 16.57 6.98
C ALA A 127 -17.22 17.25 7.53
N LEU A 128 -17.08 18.13 8.53
CA LEU A 128 -18.20 18.87 9.11
C LEU A 128 -18.87 19.80 8.09
N LEU A 129 -18.09 20.56 7.30
CA LEU A 129 -18.61 21.45 6.26
C LEU A 129 -19.41 20.65 5.22
N VAL A 130 -18.85 19.54 4.75
CA VAL A 130 -19.47 18.70 3.73
C VAL A 130 -20.74 18.03 4.28
N VAL A 131 -20.72 17.51 5.52
CA VAL A 131 -21.91 16.93 6.16
C VAL A 131 -22.99 18.00 6.42
N ALA A 132 -22.61 19.22 6.81
CA ALA A 132 -23.56 20.32 6.98
C ALA A 132 -24.26 20.69 5.66
N MET A 133 -23.56 20.61 4.53
CA MET A 133 -24.12 20.91 3.21
C MET A 133 -24.92 19.74 2.62
N LEU A 134 -24.39 18.52 2.65
CA LEU A 134 -25.05 17.34 2.06
C LEU A 134 -26.13 16.74 2.97
N GLY A 135 -26.13 17.08 4.26
CA GLY A 135 -27.00 16.53 5.29
C GLY A 135 -26.56 15.15 5.79
N THR A 136 -27.36 14.57 6.68
CA THR A 136 -27.07 13.27 7.31
C THR A 136 -27.46 12.10 6.40
N GLY A 137 -26.75 10.98 6.55
CA GLY A 137 -27.01 9.73 5.82
C GLY A 137 -25.76 8.87 5.70
N VAL A 138 -25.91 7.54 5.83
CA VAL A 138 -24.78 6.59 5.81
C VAL A 138 -23.97 6.71 4.52
N MET A 139 -24.64 6.75 3.36
CA MET A 139 -23.97 6.88 2.06
C MET A 139 -23.24 8.21 1.89
N LYS A 140 -23.78 9.29 2.46
CA LYS A 140 -23.14 10.61 2.41
C LYS A 140 -21.86 10.60 3.24
N ILE A 141 -21.91 10.04 4.45
CA ILE A 141 -20.74 9.89 5.33
C ILE A 141 -19.66 9.04 4.64
N VAL A 142 -20.04 7.93 4.00
CA VAL A 142 -19.12 7.11 3.20
C VAL A 142 -18.41 7.93 2.13
N LEU A 143 -19.16 8.73 1.36
CA LEU A 143 -18.60 9.59 0.32
C LEU A 143 -17.66 10.64 0.90
N VAL A 144 -18.03 11.29 2.00
CA VAL A 144 -17.20 12.30 2.68
C VAL A 144 -15.87 11.67 3.13
N ILE A 145 -15.92 10.56 3.87
CA ILE A 145 -14.71 9.92 4.41
C ILE A 145 -13.83 9.40 3.27
N GLY A 146 -14.44 8.76 2.26
CA GLY A 146 -13.72 8.25 1.09
C GLY A 146 -13.03 9.35 0.29
N LEU A 147 -13.74 10.46 0.03
CA LEU A 147 -13.22 11.61 -0.71
C LEU A 147 -12.18 12.42 0.08
N LEU A 148 -12.20 12.37 1.41
CA LEU A 148 -11.16 13.04 2.21
C LEU A 148 -9.93 12.14 2.43
N GLY A 149 -10.08 10.82 2.29
CA GLY A 149 -9.00 9.86 2.53
C GLY A 149 -8.05 9.61 1.35
N TRP A 150 -8.45 9.88 0.11
CA TRP A 150 -7.64 9.56 -1.08
C TRP A 150 -6.23 10.18 -1.11
N PRO A 151 -5.95 11.39 -0.56
CA PRO A 151 -4.63 12.02 -0.64
C PRO A 151 -3.51 11.20 0.01
N GLU A 152 -3.81 10.49 1.10
CA GLU A 152 -2.85 9.62 1.77
C GLU A 152 -2.51 8.40 0.92
N VAL A 153 -3.53 7.74 0.37
CA VAL A 153 -3.35 6.58 -0.50
C VAL A 153 -2.61 6.98 -1.78
N ALA A 154 -2.94 8.12 -2.38
CA ALA A 154 -2.30 8.60 -3.60
C ALA A 154 -0.78 8.78 -3.43
N ARG A 155 -0.31 9.32 -2.30
CA ARG A 155 1.12 9.47 -2.02
C ARG A 155 1.85 8.13 -1.90
N VAL A 156 1.23 7.16 -1.23
CA VAL A 156 1.82 5.82 -1.09
C VAL A 156 1.91 5.13 -2.45
N VAL A 157 0.83 5.17 -3.24
CA VAL A 157 0.80 4.54 -4.57
C VAL A 157 1.78 5.21 -5.51
N ARG A 158 1.83 6.56 -5.54
CA ARG A 158 2.83 7.32 -6.31
C ARG A 158 4.25 6.85 -6.01
N GLY A 159 4.60 6.73 -4.73
CA GLY A 159 5.93 6.26 -4.32
C GLY A 159 6.26 4.87 -4.86
N ARG A 160 5.29 3.94 -4.82
CA ARG A 160 5.47 2.59 -5.36
C ARG A 160 5.65 2.57 -6.88
N VAL A 161 4.83 3.34 -7.61
CA VAL A 161 4.91 3.43 -9.07
C VAL A 161 6.22 4.08 -9.50
N TYR A 162 6.65 5.14 -8.81
CA TYR A 162 7.91 5.81 -9.09
C TYR A 162 9.12 4.87 -8.90
N ILE A 163 9.15 4.11 -7.80
CA ILE A 163 10.22 3.12 -7.54
C ILE A 163 10.23 2.03 -8.63
N SER A 164 9.06 1.53 -9.02
CA SER A 164 8.95 0.51 -10.07
C SER A 164 9.54 1.01 -11.39
N ARG A 165 9.16 2.22 -11.83
CA ARG A 165 9.67 2.82 -13.07
C ARG A 165 11.18 3.06 -13.04
N ALA A 166 11.70 3.50 -11.89
CA ALA A 166 13.14 3.75 -11.73
C ALA A 166 13.95 2.45 -11.85
N GLY A 167 13.45 1.34 -11.28
CA GLY A 167 14.06 0.01 -11.41
C GLY A 167 14.17 -0.45 -12.87
N ASP A 168 13.07 -0.33 -13.64
CA ASP A 168 13.03 -0.73 -15.05
C ASP A 168 14.01 0.11 -15.91
N SER A 169 14.12 1.40 -15.60
CA SER A 169 15.04 2.32 -16.30
C SER A 169 16.51 2.03 -16.02
N LEU A 170 16.83 1.50 -14.82
CA LEU A 170 18.20 1.12 -14.45
C LEU A 170 18.58 -0.24 -15.03
N GLY A 171 17.70 -1.24 -14.97
CA GLY A 171 17.96 -2.57 -15.53
C GLY A 171 18.28 -2.52 -17.02
N SER A 172 17.49 -1.78 -17.78
CA SER A 172 17.71 -1.57 -19.23
C SER A 172 19.03 -0.84 -19.53
N ARG A 173 19.47 0.10 -18.69
CA ARG A 173 20.78 0.78 -18.85
C ARG A 173 21.96 -0.13 -18.49
N THR A 174 21.80 -1.00 -17.50
CA THR A 174 22.84 -1.95 -17.11
C THR A 174 23.02 -3.03 -18.17
N GLU A 175 21.96 -3.48 -18.83
CA GLU A 175 22.04 -4.42 -19.95
C GLU A 175 22.76 -3.80 -21.15
N LEU A 176 22.40 -2.58 -21.55
CA LEU A 176 23.05 -1.90 -22.68
C LEU A 176 24.53 -1.56 -22.40
N SER A 177 24.87 -1.18 -21.16
CA SER A 177 26.26 -0.90 -20.77
C SER A 177 27.10 -2.17 -20.55
N GLY A 178 26.47 -3.27 -20.11
CA GLY A 178 27.09 -4.60 -20.07
C GLY A 178 27.38 -5.12 -21.47
N PHE A 179 26.42 -5.02 -22.40
CA PHE A 179 26.58 -5.44 -23.79
C PHE A 179 27.68 -4.64 -24.51
N GLY A 180 27.72 -3.33 -24.31
CA GLY A 180 28.77 -2.47 -24.85
C GLY A 180 30.18 -2.82 -24.33
N ARG A 181 30.29 -3.25 -23.06
CA ARG A 181 31.57 -3.64 -22.44
C ARG A 181 32.07 -5.00 -22.94
N PHE A 182 31.17 -5.97 -23.16
CA PHE A 182 31.54 -7.25 -23.77
C PHE A 182 31.95 -7.09 -25.25
N GLN A 183 31.30 -6.18 -25.98
CA GLN A 183 31.65 -5.90 -27.37
C GLN A 183 32.99 -5.14 -27.49
N SER A 184 33.30 -4.20 -26.58
CA SER A 184 34.60 -3.52 -26.57
C SER A 184 35.77 -4.45 -26.25
N ASP A 185 35.57 -5.43 -25.37
CA ASP A 185 36.58 -6.43 -25.01
C ASP A 185 36.83 -7.42 -26.17
N GLN A 186 35.80 -7.80 -26.93
CA GLN A 186 35.99 -8.62 -28.13
C GLN A 186 36.61 -7.86 -29.31
N LEU A 187 36.32 -6.57 -29.45
CA LEU A 187 36.92 -5.72 -30.49
C LEU A 187 38.32 -5.21 -30.11
N GLY A 188 38.84 -5.53 -28.92
CA GLY A 188 40.16 -5.08 -28.47
C GLY A 188 40.29 -3.55 -28.40
N ILE A 189 39.18 -2.82 -28.23
CA ILE A 189 39.18 -1.37 -28.17
C ILE A 189 39.39 -0.97 -26.71
N THR A 190 40.62 -1.12 -26.21
CA THR A 190 41.00 -0.54 -24.93
C THR A 190 41.21 0.96 -25.16
N SER A 191 40.24 1.80 -24.78
CA SER A 191 40.44 3.25 -24.82
C SER A 191 41.41 3.63 -23.70
N GLU A 192 42.71 3.69 -24.00
CA GLU A 192 43.65 4.35 -23.10
C GLU A 192 43.29 5.83 -23.01
N ARG A 193 43.01 6.28 -21.78
CA ARG A 193 42.63 7.65 -21.48
C ARG A 193 43.91 8.50 -21.47
N GLY A 194 44.42 8.81 -22.65
CA GLY A 194 45.55 9.71 -22.87
C GLY A 194 45.13 11.17 -22.76
N SER A 195 45.66 11.85 -21.75
CA SER A 195 45.74 13.31 -21.66
C SER A 195 46.63 13.83 -22.80
N GLY A 196 46.03 14.33 -23.89
CA GLY A 196 46.80 14.94 -24.97
C GLY A 196 46.20 14.72 -26.35
N THR A 197 45.79 15.83 -26.95
CA THR A 197 45.37 16.04 -28.33
C THR A 197 46.23 15.26 -29.34
N HIS A 198 45.78 14.09 -29.82
CA HIS A 198 45.99 13.52 -31.17
C HIS A 198 45.57 12.03 -31.20
N ARG A 199 44.44 11.72 -31.84
CA ARG A 199 43.93 10.36 -32.02
C ARG A 199 44.69 9.65 -33.16
N ARG A 200 45.54 8.68 -32.85
CA ARG A 200 45.97 7.64 -33.80
C ARG A 200 45.52 6.28 -33.28
N ILE A 201 44.60 5.64 -34.01
CA ILE A 201 44.17 4.27 -33.74
C ILE A 201 45.26 3.35 -34.28
N ARG A 202 45.98 2.68 -33.38
CA ARG A 202 47.02 1.70 -33.71
C ARG A 202 46.48 0.31 -33.36
N LEU A 203 46.17 -0.49 -34.38
CA LEU A 203 45.81 -1.89 -34.21
C LEU A 203 47.08 -2.67 -33.85
N ALA A 204 47.23 -3.03 -32.58
CA ALA A 204 48.36 -3.81 -32.10
C ALA A 204 47.94 -5.25 -31.84
N GLY A 205 48.29 -6.13 -32.79
CA GLY A 205 48.46 -7.55 -32.49
C GLY A 205 49.61 -7.71 -31.50
N GLY A 206 49.34 -8.36 -30.36
CA GLY A 206 50.33 -8.55 -29.31
C GLY A 206 49.77 -9.40 -28.19
N PHE A 207 49.78 -10.72 -28.38
CA PHE A 207 49.40 -11.70 -27.37
C PHE A 207 50.43 -11.64 -26.21
N SER A 208 50.13 -10.82 -25.20
CA SER A 208 51.00 -10.61 -24.03
C SER A 208 51.07 -11.89 -23.18
N ARG A 209 52.30 -12.30 -22.85
CA ARG A 209 52.68 -13.47 -22.05
C ARG A 209 51.99 -13.58 -20.67
N HIS A 210 51.28 -12.55 -20.23
CA HIS A 210 50.55 -12.54 -18.96
C HIS A 210 49.22 -13.33 -19.00
N GLY A 211 48.56 -13.44 -20.16
CA GLY A 211 47.30 -14.20 -20.26
C GLY A 211 47.48 -15.71 -19.99
N ALA A 212 48.64 -16.26 -20.35
CA ALA A 212 48.96 -17.67 -20.11
C ALA A 212 49.20 -18.00 -18.63
N VAL A 213 49.62 -17.02 -17.82
CA VAL A 213 49.86 -17.20 -16.38
C VAL A 213 48.53 -17.23 -15.62
N VAL A 214 47.61 -16.31 -15.94
CA VAL A 214 46.28 -16.25 -15.32
C VAL A 214 45.44 -17.49 -15.67
N ALA A 215 45.53 -17.97 -16.91
CA ALA A 215 44.85 -19.20 -17.32
C ALA A 215 45.37 -20.45 -16.58
N ARG A 216 46.66 -20.51 -16.21
CA ARG A 216 47.20 -21.61 -15.39
C ARG A 216 46.73 -21.54 -13.94
N THR A 217 46.61 -20.35 -13.37
CA THR A 217 46.15 -20.17 -11.98
C THR A 217 44.67 -20.50 -11.82
N LEU A 218 43.83 -20.17 -12.82
CA LEU A 218 42.40 -20.52 -12.81
C LEU A 218 42.13 -22.03 -12.99
N ARG A 219 43.04 -22.76 -13.65
CA ARG A 219 42.91 -24.22 -13.80
C ARG A 219 43.23 -24.99 -12.51
N GLN A 220 44.06 -24.43 -11.63
CA GLN A 220 44.40 -25.06 -10.34
C GLN A 220 43.36 -24.82 -9.25
N SER A 221 42.61 -23.71 -9.29
CA SER A 221 41.55 -23.42 -8.31
C SER A 221 40.28 -24.25 -8.50
N PHE A 222 39.99 -24.69 -9.73
CA PHE A 222 38.81 -25.53 -10.02
C PHE A 222 38.97 -27.02 -9.65
N ARG A 223 40.20 -27.51 -9.43
CA ARG A 223 40.46 -28.93 -9.09
C ARG A 223 40.38 -29.25 -7.60
N ARG A 224 40.03 -28.27 -6.75
CA ARG A 224 39.86 -28.44 -5.28
C ARG A 224 38.41 -28.35 -4.81
N ARG A 225 37.44 -28.21 -5.72
CA ARG A 225 36.02 -28.02 -5.36
C ARG A 225 35.06 -29.08 -5.91
N TYR A 226 35.59 -30.12 -6.54
CA TYR A 226 34.93 -31.39 -6.83
C TYR A 226 35.88 -32.52 -6.49
#